data_AF-A0A6B3PEQ1-F1
#
_entry.id   AF-A0A6B3PEQ1-F1
#
_cell.length_a   1.000
_cell.length_b   1.000
_cell.length_c   1.000
_cell.angle_alpha   90.00
_cell.angle_beta   90.00
_cell.angle_gamma   90.00
#
_symmetry.space_group_name_H-M   'P 1'
#
loop_
_entity.id
_entity.type
_entity.pdbx_description
1 polymer ?
#
loop_
_entity_poly.entity_id
_entity_poly.type
_entity_poly.pdbx_seq_one_letter_code
_entity_poly.pdbx_strand_id
1 'polypeptide(L)'
;MPSTIGTENSNSKNSFSGSVYFYLCHEQAYEHLMINIADGLKVLGVPFYANLNYWKTELNSQSYLFNYDYSVNHWDCSVVVLSNHWFENNQRIPEGFFDSKRKYLTVYLDDTDGPSLLLSFSLWV
;
A
#
# COMPACT_ATOMS: atom_id res chain seq x y z
N MET A 1 10.29 1.58 -54.06
CA MET A 1 11.10 1.78 -52.84
C MET A 1 10.20 2.35 -51.77
N PRO A 2 9.86 1.59 -50.70
CA PRO A 2 9.20 2.13 -49.54
C PRO A 2 10.23 2.50 -48.46
N SER A 3 9.97 3.64 -47.84
CA SER A 3 10.74 4.34 -46.82
C SER A 3 10.89 3.55 -45.52
N THR A 4 12.09 3.66 -44.95
CA THR A 4 12.52 3.16 -43.64
C THR A 4 11.56 3.62 -42.53
N ILE A 5 10.93 2.65 -41.86
CA ILE A 5 10.20 2.88 -40.60
C ILE A 5 11.27 3.15 -39.53
N GLY A 6 11.27 4.36 -39.00
CA GLY A 6 12.11 4.75 -37.87
C GLY A 6 11.80 3.87 -36.67
N THR A 7 12.82 3.20 -36.15
CA THR A 7 12.83 2.58 -34.84
C THR A 7 12.71 3.69 -33.79
N GLU A 8 11.50 3.93 -33.29
CA GLU A 8 11.31 4.70 -32.07
C GLU A 8 11.92 3.91 -30.90
N ASN A 9 13.15 4.28 -30.54
CA ASN A 9 13.75 3.97 -29.24
C ASN A 9 12.90 4.64 -28.16
N SER A 10 11.85 3.97 -27.73
CA SER A 10 11.03 4.43 -26.61
C SER A 10 11.75 4.13 -25.29
N ASN A 11 12.32 5.20 -24.75
CA ASN A 11 12.40 5.54 -23.33
C ASN A 11 13.05 4.52 -22.39
N SER A 12 14.16 4.97 -21.79
CA SER A 12 14.64 4.47 -20.51
C SER A 12 13.49 4.40 -19.50
N LYS A 13 12.88 3.22 -19.34
CA LYS A 13 11.97 2.96 -18.24
C LYS A 13 12.78 3.12 -16.96
N ASN A 14 12.56 4.22 -16.25
CA ASN A 14 12.96 4.32 -14.85
C ASN A 14 12.17 3.26 -14.08
N SER A 15 12.71 2.05 -14.05
CA SER A 15 12.15 0.93 -13.30
C SER A 15 12.40 1.21 -11.83
N PHE A 16 11.33 1.33 -11.05
CA PHE A 16 11.44 1.37 -9.60
C PHE A 16 12.11 0.08 -9.13
N SER A 17 13.21 0.20 -8.38
CA SER A 17 13.99 -0.94 -7.86
C SER A 17 13.79 -1.18 -6.36
N GLY A 18 12.86 -0.45 -5.74
CA GLY A 18 12.57 -0.56 -4.32
C GLY A 18 11.49 -1.60 -4.02
N SER A 19 11.13 -1.68 -2.75
CA SER A 19 10.04 -2.50 -2.23
C SER A 19 9.07 -1.66 -1.41
N VAL A 20 7.85 -2.18 -1.26
CA VAL A 20 6.75 -1.52 -0.55
C VAL A 20 6.33 -2.36 0.67
N TYR A 21 6.10 -1.72 1.81
CA TYR A 21 5.56 -2.36 3.00
C TYR A 21 4.17 -1.82 3.31
N PHE A 22 3.20 -2.70 3.49
CA PHE A 22 1.82 -2.36 3.79
C PHE A 22 1.49 -2.64 5.25
N TYR A 23 0.94 -1.63 5.92
CA TYR A 23 0.28 -1.80 7.21
C TYR A 23 -1.23 -1.96 7.01
N LEU A 24 -1.72 -3.16 7.31
CA LEU A 24 -3.11 -3.57 7.15
C LEU A 24 -3.75 -3.84 8.51
N CYS A 25 -5.03 -3.49 8.65
CA CYS A 25 -5.83 -3.84 9.81
C CYS A 25 -6.43 -5.25 9.66
N HIS A 26 -6.63 -5.93 10.79
CA HIS A 26 -7.21 -7.28 10.80
C HIS A 26 -8.72 -7.27 10.50
N GLU A 27 -9.15 -8.26 9.71
CA GLU A 27 -10.49 -8.87 9.46
C GLU A 27 -11.77 -8.02 9.33
N GLN A 28 -11.80 -6.73 9.66
CA GLN A 28 -13.05 -5.93 9.65
C GLN A 28 -13.05 -4.79 8.64
N ALA A 29 -11.89 -4.45 8.08
CA ALA A 29 -11.78 -3.42 7.04
C ALA A 29 -11.58 -4.09 5.66
N TYR A 30 -12.45 -3.77 4.71
CA TYR A 30 -12.20 -4.06 3.31
C TYR A 30 -11.29 -2.96 2.74
N GLU A 31 -10.00 -3.27 2.62
CA GLU A 31 -8.96 -2.32 2.21
C GLU A 31 -8.88 -2.24 0.67
N HIS A 32 -9.97 -1.82 0.00
CA HIS A 32 -10.09 -1.81 -1.46
C HIS A 32 -8.92 -1.10 -2.15
N LEU A 33 -8.55 0.10 -1.68
CA LEU A 33 -7.48 0.88 -2.29
C LEU A 33 -6.12 0.18 -2.14
N MET A 34 -5.85 -0.41 -0.97
CA MET A 34 -4.63 -1.21 -0.75
C MET A 34 -4.56 -2.39 -1.71
N ILE A 35 -5.67 -3.15 -1.84
CA ILE A 35 -5.77 -4.32 -2.72
C ILE A 35 -5.45 -3.92 -4.16
N ASN A 36 -6.08 -2.86 -4.68
CA ASN A 36 -5.86 -2.41 -6.06
C ASN A 36 -4.42 -1.97 -6.33
N ILE A 37 -3.81 -1.26 -5.38
CA ILE A 37 -2.41 -0.84 -5.50
C ILE A 37 -1.50 -2.07 -5.50
N ALA A 38 -1.68 -3.01 -4.58
CA ALA A 38 -0.87 -4.22 -4.50
C ALA A 38 -0.98 -5.08 -5.77
N ASP A 39 -2.18 -5.22 -6.34
CA ASP A 39 -2.38 -5.93 -7.61
C ASP A 39 -1.66 -5.20 -8.77
N GLY A 40 -1.73 -3.88 -8.81
CA GLY A 40 -0.96 -3.06 -9.76
C GLY A 40 0.55 -3.25 -9.60
N LEU A 41 1.08 -3.21 -8.37
CA LEU A 41 2.49 -3.44 -8.06
C LEU A 41 2.94 -4.84 -8.48
N LYS A 42 2.09 -5.86 -8.25
CA LYS A 42 2.33 -7.23 -8.68
C LYS A 42 2.49 -7.34 -10.20
N VAL A 43 1.60 -6.70 -10.97
CA VAL A 43 1.70 -6.64 -12.44
C VAL A 43 2.97 -5.93 -12.91
N LEU A 44 3.40 -4.90 -12.18
CA LEU A 44 4.64 -4.16 -12.45
C LEU A 44 5.91 -4.90 -11.99
N GLY A 45 5.79 -6.04 -11.30
CA GLY A 45 6.92 -6.78 -10.76
C GLY A 45 7.62 -6.08 -9.58
N VAL A 46 6.93 -5.16 -8.92
CA VAL A 46 7.46 -4.47 -7.74
C VAL A 46 7.23 -5.34 -6.50
N PRO A 47 8.28 -5.70 -5.74
CA PRO A 47 8.12 -6.51 -4.54
C PRO A 47 7.41 -5.71 -3.44
N PHE A 48 6.49 -6.38 -2.74
CA PHE A 48 5.83 -5.80 -1.58
C PHE A 48 5.56 -6.84 -0.49
N TYR A 49 5.44 -6.33 0.74
CA TYR A 49 5.30 -7.09 1.97
C TYR A 49 4.21 -6.46 2.84
N ALA A 50 3.74 -7.19 3.85
CA ALA A 50 2.77 -6.66 4.80
C ALA A 50 3.03 -7.14 6.23
N ASN A 51 2.41 -6.46 7.20
CA ASN A 51 2.43 -6.84 8.60
C ASN A 51 1.60 -8.10 8.94
N LEU A 52 0.74 -8.56 8.02
CA LEU A 52 -0.09 -9.74 8.18
C LEU A 52 -0.46 -10.37 6.82
N ASN A 53 -0.94 -11.61 6.84
CA ASN A 53 -1.53 -12.24 5.66
C ASN A 53 -2.93 -11.67 5.41
N TYR A 54 -3.19 -11.14 4.22
CA TYR A 54 -4.48 -10.52 3.88
C TYR A 54 -4.88 -10.75 2.43
N TRP A 55 -6.20 -10.80 2.23
CA TRP A 55 -6.86 -11.04 0.94
C TRP A 55 -6.51 -12.41 0.35
N LYS A 56 -7.28 -13.42 0.75
CA LYS A 56 -7.12 -14.80 0.29
C LYS A 56 -7.47 -14.88 -1.20
N THR A 57 -6.54 -15.39 -2.00
CA THR A 57 -6.67 -15.42 -3.47
C THR A 57 -7.32 -16.70 -4.00
N GLU A 58 -7.34 -17.77 -3.21
CA GLU A 58 -7.99 -19.03 -3.57
C GLU A 58 -8.68 -19.66 -2.36
N LEU A 59 -9.77 -20.40 -2.58
CA LEU A 59 -10.59 -20.92 -1.49
C LEU A 59 -9.85 -21.93 -0.60
N ASN A 60 -9.01 -22.77 -1.20
CA ASN A 60 -8.41 -23.95 -0.55
C ASN A 60 -6.89 -23.86 -0.35
N SER A 61 -6.26 -22.73 -0.66
CA SER A 61 -4.83 -22.54 -0.43
C SER A 61 -4.56 -21.56 0.71
N GLN A 62 -3.32 -21.53 1.19
CA GLN A 62 -2.83 -20.48 2.09
C GLN A 62 -2.16 -19.36 1.27
N SER A 63 -2.73 -19.04 0.09
CA SER A 63 -2.21 -18.03 -0.81
C SER A 63 -2.96 -16.72 -0.62
N TYR A 64 -2.23 -15.69 -0.24
CA TYR A 64 -2.73 -14.35 0.00
C TYR A 64 -2.11 -13.38 -1.00
N LEU A 65 -2.80 -12.27 -1.30
CA LEU A 65 -2.20 -11.18 -2.07
C LEU A 65 -1.10 -10.51 -1.24
N PHE A 66 -1.41 -10.21 0.02
CA PHE A 66 -0.45 -9.72 0.99
C PHE A 66 0.04 -10.87 1.84
N ASN A 67 1.35 -11.10 1.83
CA ASN A 67 1.98 -12.15 2.61
C ASN A 67 2.85 -11.52 3.70
N TYR A 68 2.71 -12.04 4.91
CA TYR A 68 3.57 -11.76 6.03
C TYR A 68 4.86 -12.57 5.90
N ASP A 69 5.99 -11.87 5.88
CA ASP A 69 7.32 -12.45 5.90
C ASP A 69 8.03 -12.02 7.19
N TYR A 70 8.33 -12.99 8.06
CA TYR A 70 8.98 -12.72 9.35
C TYR A 70 10.40 -12.18 9.22
N SER A 71 11.02 -12.33 8.05
CA SER A 71 12.38 -11.86 7.77
C SER A 71 12.44 -10.43 7.25
N VAL A 72 11.28 -9.82 6.93
CA VAL A 72 11.17 -8.49 6.35
C VAL A 72 10.35 -7.59 7.26
N ASN A 73 10.91 -6.44 7.62
CA ASN A 73 10.19 -5.39 8.32
C ASN A 73 10.11 -4.11 7.47
N HIS A 74 9.35 -3.13 7.94
CA HIS A 74 9.11 -1.90 7.18
C HIS A 74 10.38 -1.04 6.97
N TRP A 75 11.42 -1.21 7.82
CA TRP A 75 12.72 -0.53 7.67
C TRP A 75 13.53 -1.04 6.48
N ASP A 76 13.25 -2.26 6.03
CA ASP A 76 13.91 -2.88 4.88
C ASP A 76 13.33 -2.42 3.54
N CYS A 77 12.20 -1.70 3.58
CA CYS A 77 11.46 -1.26 2.40
C CYS A 77 11.75 0.19 2.01
N SER A 78 11.51 0.52 0.74
CA SER A 78 11.68 1.88 0.21
C SER A 78 10.46 2.76 0.46
N VAL A 79 9.28 2.15 0.55
CA VAL A 79 7.99 2.82 0.78
C VAL A 79 7.23 2.08 1.86
N VAL A 80 6.60 2.82 2.77
CA VAL A 80 5.71 2.28 3.81
C VAL A 80 4.34 2.93 3.66
N VAL A 81 3.30 2.12 3.58
CA VAL A 81 1.93 2.52 3.25
C VAL A 81 0.99 2.27 4.43
N LEU A 82 0.17 3.26 4.77
CA LEU A 82 -0.94 3.17 5.71
C LEU A 82 -2.20 3.76 5.09
N SER A 83 -3.37 3.23 5.45
CA SER A 83 -4.67 3.82 5.12
C SER A 83 -5.26 4.57 6.30
N ASN A 84 -6.28 5.40 6.03
CA ASN A 84 -7.21 5.94 7.01
C ASN A 84 -7.73 4.86 7.97
N HIS A 85 -8.01 3.64 7.49
CA HIS A 85 -8.46 2.52 8.32
C HIS A 85 -7.51 2.19 9.48
N TRP A 86 -6.19 2.39 9.33
CA TRP A 86 -5.24 2.18 10.44
C TRP A 86 -5.56 3.07 11.64
N PHE A 87 -5.86 4.34 11.37
CA PHE A 87 -6.18 5.32 12.40
C PHE A 87 -7.60 5.15 12.92
N GLU A 88 -8.56 4.88 12.04
CA GLU A 88 -9.97 4.64 12.41
C GLU A 88 -10.12 3.43 13.34
N ASN A 89 -9.30 2.40 13.15
CA ASN A 89 -9.27 1.21 14.01
C ASN A 89 -8.37 1.36 15.25
N ASN A 90 -7.98 2.60 15.61
CA ASN A 90 -7.14 2.92 16.77
C ASN A 90 -5.86 2.07 16.87
N GLN A 91 -5.28 1.71 15.73
CA GLN A 91 -4.03 0.97 15.72
C GLN A 91 -2.89 1.87 16.20
N ARG A 92 -1.91 1.26 16.89
CA ARG A 92 -0.72 2.01 17.29
C ARG A 92 0.04 2.47 16.06
N ILE A 93 0.51 3.71 16.08
CA ILE A 93 1.40 4.21 15.04
C ILE A 93 2.64 3.30 15.00
N PRO A 94 3.05 2.80 13.82
CA PRO A 94 4.24 1.98 13.69
C PRO A 94 5.48 2.64 14.30
N GLU A 95 6.40 1.82 14.80
CA GLU A 95 7.63 2.32 15.40
C GLU A 95 8.41 3.19 14.39
N GLY A 96 8.87 4.35 14.86
CA GLY A 96 9.71 5.25 14.08
C GLY A 96 9.08 5.79 12.79
N PHE A 97 7.74 5.71 12.68
CA PHE A 97 6.97 6.27 11.57
C PHE A 97 7.22 7.78 11.34
N PHE A 98 7.45 8.52 12.42
CA PHE A 98 7.81 9.94 12.40
C PHE A 98 9.29 10.20 12.68
N ASP A 99 10.14 9.16 12.67
CA ASP A 99 11.57 9.36 12.90
C ASP A 99 12.18 10.12 11.71
N SER A 100 12.82 11.26 12.00
CA SER A 100 13.57 12.05 11.04
C SER A 100 14.70 11.28 10.33
N LYS A 101 15.17 10.16 10.90
CA LYS A 101 16.26 9.33 10.38
C LYS A 101 15.78 8.15 9.53
N ARG A 102 14.47 7.96 9.37
CA ARG A 102 13.92 6.89 8.53
C ARG A 102 14.39 7.04 7.07
N LYS A 103 14.61 5.91 6.41
CA LYS A 103 15.09 5.87 5.01
C LYS A 103 13.97 5.62 3.99
N TYR A 104 12.81 5.17 4.46
CA TYR A 104 11.64 4.92 3.63
C TYR A 104 10.78 6.17 3.46
N LEU A 105 10.07 6.24 2.33
CA LEU A 105 8.99 7.19 2.11
C LEU A 105 7.71 6.69 2.78
N THR A 106 6.99 7.58 3.45
CA THR A 106 5.64 7.26 3.95
C THR A 106 4.61 7.67 2.91
N VAL A 107 3.69 6.77 2.62
CA VAL A 107 2.46 7.05 1.86
C VAL A 107 1.28 6.85 2.79
N TYR A 108 0.46 7.88 2.90
CA TYR A 108 -0.85 7.80 3.54
C TYR A 108 -1.90 7.74 2.44
N LEU A 109 -2.76 6.74 2.52
CA LEU A 109 -3.88 6.53 1.62
C LEU A 109 -5.16 6.91 2.34
N ASP A 110 -5.96 7.73 1.68
CA ASP A 110 -7.26 8.15 2.15
C ASP A 110 -8.26 7.75 1.08
N ASP A 111 -9.15 6.81 1.41
CA ASP A 111 -10.25 6.39 0.55
C ASP A 111 -11.61 6.94 1.00
N THR A 112 -11.61 7.93 1.91
CA THR A 112 -12.84 8.61 2.32
C THR A 112 -13.29 9.62 1.28
N ASP A 113 -14.59 9.63 0.96
CA ASP A 113 -15.22 10.54 0.00
C ASP A 113 -15.40 11.97 0.54
N GLY A 114 -14.46 12.46 1.35
CA GLY A 114 -14.53 13.73 2.04
C GLY A 114 -15.21 13.65 3.42
N PRO A 115 -15.30 14.77 4.15
CA PRO A 115 -15.73 14.73 5.53
C PRO A 115 -17.18 14.24 5.67
N SER A 116 -17.37 13.13 6.37
CA SER A 116 -18.67 12.64 6.85
C SER A 116 -19.35 13.59 7.86
N LEU A 117 -18.74 14.75 8.14
CA LEU A 117 -19.21 15.78 9.06
C LEU A 117 -20.22 16.70 8.37
N LEU A 118 -21.40 16.18 8.07
CA LEU A 118 -22.59 17.04 7.92
C LEU A 118 -23.74 16.72 8.86
N LEU A 119 -23.66 15.73 9.76
CA LEU A 119 -24.71 15.53 10.77
C LEU A 119 -24.16 14.97 12.09
N SER A 120 -23.73 15.86 12.99
CA SER A 120 -24.03 15.83 14.44
C SER A 120 -23.12 16.80 15.21
N PHE A 121 -23.31 18.10 15.00
CA PHE A 121 -23.17 19.04 16.11
C PHE A 121 -24.57 19.36 16.61
N SER A 122 -25.01 18.61 17.61
CA SER A 122 -26.17 18.93 18.42
C SER A 122 -25.80 18.77 19.88
N LEU A 123 -25.61 19.92 20.54
CA LEU A 123 -25.62 20.19 21.98
C LEU A 123 -24.54 19.43 22.79
N TRP A 124 -23.69 20.09 23.56
CA TRP A 124 -24.11 20.92 24.71
C TRP A 124 -23.32 22.23 24.84
N VAL A 125 -24.08 23.20 25.37
CA VAL A 125 -23.66 24.44 26.03
C VAL A 125 -22.68 24.14 27.17
#